data_AF-A0A7C5A992-F1
#
_entry.id   AF-A0A7C5A992-F1
#
_cell.length_a   1.000
_cell.length_b   1.000
_cell.length_c   1.000
_cell.angle_alpha   90.00
_cell.angle_beta   90.00
_cell.angle_gamma   90.00
#
_symmetry.space_group_name_H-M   'P 1'
#
loop_
_entity.id
_entity.type
_entity.pdbx_description
1 polymer ?
#
loop_
_entity_poly.entity_id
_entity_poly.type
_entity_poly.pdbx_seq_one_letter_code
_entity_poly.pdbx_strand_id
1 'polypeptide(L)'
;MSKYKVKKEDSNKEIKVEANTTRQTAAVQQTALTFPKALAGLPTLVPMEDKPFIMEVLKEYLDEKDAKDITVYASAILDKFGDYIKAIVMFGSRGHGVKKRKTSDIDVAILVDDTDVRRMTRAEVKEKLFARLVEMAMPISKKIHPQPYLLSEFWEFLLEANPVIYTLVRSGVIIYDTGFFMPFQMLLKSGHVKASTEAVNKHIELAEDILKLAENTMLTKITYDFAHAVISSAQAVLMELGYRPPVPNEVSKFVDEILVKELKLVDPKFVKIADDAVKLYKDVEHNERTTFTGEEYDKHLKEVKEFVDEMVKIIKKLRTQRGEDFKSRLSELKDEKREEVKVKRETDIDLNKNEIHNEEEIKQTMGQR
;
A
#
# COMPACT_ATOMS: atom_id res chain seq x y z
N MET A 1 -51.65 12.24 3.54
CA MET A 1 -50.83 12.97 2.56
C MET A 1 -49.65 12.07 2.23
N SER A 2 -49.27 11.71 1.00
CA SER A 2 -49.68 12.02 -0.36
C SER A 2 -49.47 10.75 -1.20
N LYS A 3 -50.38 10.50 -2.14
CA LYS A 3 -50.38 9.38 -3.09
C LYS A 3 -49.47 9.74 -4.26
N TYR A 4 -48.62 8.82 -4.73
CA TYR A 4 -48.17 8.83 -6.12
C TYR A 4 -48.45 7.47 -6.78
N LYS A 5 -49.39 7.53 -7.74
CA LYS A 5 -49.81 6.46 -8.64
C LYS A 5 -48.76 6.30 -9.74
N VAL A 6 -48.35 5.05 -9.97
CA VAL A 6 -47.70 4.62 -11.21
C VAL A 6 -48.72 4.69 -12.35
N LYS A 7 -48.39 5.39 -13.44
CA LYS A 7 -49.11 5.30 -14.72
C LYS A 7 -48.25 4.52 -15.71
N LYS A 8 -48.77 3.36 -16.14
CA LYS A 8 -48.42 2.72 -17.42
C LYS A 8 -49.22 3.44 -18.51
N GLU A 9 -48.58 3.80 -19.61
CA GLU A 9 -49.22 4.12 -20.88
C GLU A 9 -48.47 3.38 -21.99
N ASP A 10 -49.09 2.33 -22.51
CA ASP A 10 -48.84 1.80 -23.84
C ASP A 10 -49.55 2.70 -24.85
N SER A 11 -48.89 3.12 -25.93
CA SER A 11 -49.54 3.21 -27.25
C SER A 11 -48.53 3.41 -28.37
N ASN A 12 -48.37 2.30 -29.08
CA ASN A 12 -48.03 2.14 -30.48
C ASN A 12 -48.43 3.37 -31.36
N LYS A 13 -47.46 4.00 -32.02
CA LYS A 13 -47.70 4.82 -33.22
C LYS A 13 -46.58 4.60 -34.22
N GLU A 14 -46.88 3.74 -35.19
CA GLU A 14 -46.20 3.67 -36.48
C GLU A 14 -46.26 5.05 -37.16
N ILE A 15 -45.11 5.56 -37.59
CA ILE A 15 -45.04 6.65 -38.57
C ILE A 15 -44.41 6.06 -39.84
N LYS A 16 -45.26 5.90 -40.86
CA LYS A 16 -44.87 5.56 -42.23
C LYS A 16 -43.97 6.67 -42.79
N VAL A 17 -42.79 6.30 -43.26
CA VAL A 17 -41.94 7.18 -44.07
C VAL A 17 -42.20 6.82 -45.54
N GLU A 18 -42.96 7.67 -46.23
CA GLU A 18 -43.09 7.59 -47.68
C GLU A 18 -41.79 8.09 -48.34
N ALA A 19 -41.20 7.21 -49.14
CA ALA A 19 -40.13 7.55 -50.04
C ALA A 19 -40.70 8.41 -51.18
N ASN A 20 -40.16 9.61 -51.37
CA ASN A 20 -40.34 10.33 -52.63
C ASN A 20 -38.97 10.66 -53.23
N THR A 21 -38.77 10.08 -54.40
CA THR A 21 -37.54 10.13 -55.18
C THR A 21 -37.71 11.22 -56.24
N THR A 22 -36.93 12.29 -56.16
CA THR A 22 -36.72 13.16 -57.32
C THR A 22 -35.24 13.47 -57.44
N ARG A 23 -34.61 12.83 -58.42
CA ARG A 23 -33.28 13.20 -58.93
C ARG A 23 -33.38 14.58 -59.59
N GLN A 24 -32.60 15.54 -59.11
CA GLN A 24 -32.04 16.58 -59.97
C GLN A 24 -30.53 16.66 -59.71
N THR A 25 -29.80 16.51 -60.80
CA THR A 25 -28.35 16.54 -60.90
C THR A 25 -27.81 17.97 -60.95
N ALA A 26 -26.65 18.14 -60.31
CA ALA A 26 -25.56 19.06 -60.66
C ALA A 26 -25.72 20.57 -60.36
N ALA A 27 -25.19 20.98 -59.20
CA ALA A 27 -24.16 22.02 -59.07
C ALA A 27 -23.64 22.03 -57.62
N VAL A 28 -22.53 21.35 -57.35
CA VAL A 28 -21.85 21.43 -56.04
C VAL A 28 -21.06 22.73 -56.03
N GLN A 29 -21.69 23.82 -55.60
CA GLN A 29 -20.96 24.95 -55.03
C GLN A 29 -20.47 24.50 -53.65
N GLN A 30 -19.15 24.54 -53.44
CA GLN A 30 -18.53 24.37 -52.14
C GLN A 30 -19.00 25.52 -51.23
N THR A 31 -20.13 25.33 -50.55
CA THR A 31 -20.45 26.10 -49.36
C THR A 31 -19.55 25.59 -48.26
N ALA A 32 -18.48 26.34 -48.01
CA ALA A 32 -17.65 26.20 -46.82
C ALA A 32 -18.58 26.08 -45.60
N LEU A 33 -18.52 24.94 -44.90
CA LEU A 33 -19.12 24.78 -43.59
C LEU A 33 -18.49 25.84 -42.68
N THR A 34 -19.20 26.95 -42.49
CA THR A 34 -18.86 27.94 -41.49
C THR A 34 -19.06 27.29 -40.13
N PHE A 35 -17.95 26.94 -39.48
CA PHE A 35 -17.91 26.50 -38.09
C PHE A 35 -18.65 27.52 -37.22
N PRO A 36 -19.46 27.09 -36.23
CA PRO A 36 -20.11 28.00 -35.30
C PRO A 36 -19.05 28.84 -34.58
N LYS A 37 -19.28 30.16 -34.52
CA LYS A 37 -18.45 31.19 -33.85
C LYS A 37 -18.18 30.96 -32.34
N ALA A 38 -18.52 29.80 -31.79
CA ALA A 38 -18.29 29.42 -30.40
C ALA A 38 -16.90 28.82 -30.13
N LEU A 39 -16.00 28.82 -31.11
CA LEU A 39 -14.60 28.39 -30.98
C LEU A 39 -13.59 29.56 -30.85
N ALA A 40 -14.07 30.81 -30.78
CA ALA A 40 -13.23 32.01 -30.73
C ALA A 40 -12.58 32.30 -29.35
N GLY A 41 -12.33 31.27 -28.54
CA GLY A 41 -11.84 31.44 -27.16
C GLY A 41 -10.98 30.30 -26.61
N LEU A 42 -10.40 29.46 -27.46
CA LEU A 42 -9.47 28.40 -27.05
C LEU A 42 -8.14 28.57 -27.79
N PRO A 43 -6.98 28.53 -27.08
CA PRO A 43 -5.69 28.71 -27.71
C PRO A 43 -5.42 27.56 -28.67
N THR A 44 -5.11 27.93 -29.91
CA THR A 44 -4.61 27.06 -30.97
C THR A 44 -3.19 26.57 -30.63
N LEU A 45 -2.81 25.42 -31.18
CA LEU A 45 -1.51 24.75 -31.01
C LEU A 45 -0.33 25.74 -31.04
N VAL A 46 0.51 25.72 -30.00
CA VAL A 46 1.67 26.63 -29.90
C VAL A 46 2.97 25.82 -29.92
N PRO A 47 3.78 25.89 -30.99
CA PRO A 47 5.18 25.50 -30.95
C PRO A 47 5.94 26.42 -29.98
N MET A 48 7.00 25.91 -29.35
CA MET A 48 7.71 26.49 -28.19
C MET A 48 8.45 27.84 -28.44
N GLU A 49 8.06 28.62 -29.44
CA GLU A 49 8.56 29.98 -29.69
C GLU A 49 7.95 31.01 -28.71
N ASP A 50 6.82 30.69 -28.05
CA ASP A 50 6.14 31.59 -27.09
C ASP A 50 6.47 31.29 -25.62
N LYS A 51 7.76 31.33 -25.25
CA LYS A 51 8.20 31.34 -23.83
C LYS A 51 7.43 32.32 -22.93
N PRO A 52 7.00 33.52 -23.39
CA PRO A 52 6.21 34.45 -22.58
C PRO A 52 4.84 33.90 -22.16
N PHE A 53 4.17 33.13 -23.02
CA PHE A 53 2.81 32.61 -22.78
C PHE A 53 2.80 31.47 -21.76
N ILE A 54 3.74 30.53 -21.85
CA ILE A 54 3.86 29.43 -20.88
C ILE A 54 4.15 29.97 -19.48
N MET A 55 5.02 30.99 -19.37
CA MET A 55 5.32 31.65 -18.11
C MET A 55 4.09 32.34 -17.50
N GLU A 56 3.21 32.91 -18.32
CA GLU A 56 1.98 33.54 -17.87
C GLU A 56 1.01 32.51 -17.28
N VAL A 57 0.80 31.38 -17.98
CA VAL A 57 -0.03 30.27 -17.50
C VAL A 57 0.53 29.67 -16.21
N LEU A 58 1.84 29.42 -16.12
CA LEU A 58 2.44 28.86 -14.91
C LEU A 58 2.33 29.80 -13.71
N LYS A 59 2.35 31.12 -13.91
CA LYS A 59 2.18 32.12 -12.84
C LYS A 59 0.79 32.11 -12.19
N GLU A 60 -0.23 31.56 -12.85
CA GLU A 60 -1.54 31.34 -12.24
C GLU A 60 -1.49 30.29 -11.13
N TYR A 61 -0.58 29.31 -11.25
CA TYR A 61 -0.49 28.15 -10.36
C TYR A 61 0.72 28.19 -9.42
N LEU A 62 1.78 28.90 -9.80
CA LEU A 62 3.08 28.91 -9.12
C LEU A 62 3.57 30.33 -8.86
N ASP A 63 4.46 30.45 -7.87
CA ASP A 63 5.20 31.70 -7.69
C ASP A 63 6.23 31.86 -8.82
N GLU A 64 6.59 33.11 -9.14
CA GLU A 64 7.41 33.43 -10.32
C GLU A 64 8.74 32.67 -10.39
N LYS A 65 9.36 32.41 -9.23
CA LYS A 65 10.58 31.58 -9.14
C LYS A 65 10.30 30.14 -9.56
N ASP A 66 9.29 29.50 -8.98
CA ASP A 66 8.95 28.10 -9.24
C ASP A 66 8.51 27.93 -10.72
N ALA A 67 7.79 28.90 -11.30
CA ALA A 67 7.46 28.93 -12.72
C ALA A 67 8.71 28.97 -13.62
N LYS A 68 9.67 29.86 -13.30
CA LYS A 68 10.94 29.97 -14.03
C LYS A 68 11.75 28.67 -13.94
N ASP A 69 11.83 28.08 -12.75
CA ASP A 69 12.54 26.82 -12.52
C ASP A 69 11.96 25.70 -13.41
N ILE A 70 10.64 25.58 -13.53
CA ILE A 70 9.98 24.60 -14.42
C ILE A 70 10.29 24.88 -15.89
N THR A 71 10.22 26.13 -16.34
CA THR A 71 10.52 26.46 -17.74
C THR A 71 11.97 26.14 -18.11
N VAL A 72 12.91 26.41 -17.20
CA VAL A 72 14.32 26.02 -17.37
C VAL A 72 14.45 24.51 -17.41
N TYR A 73 13.77 23.78 -16.52
CA TYR A 73 13.79 22.34 -16.47
C TYR A 73 13.22 21.69 -17.75
N ALA A 74 12.07 22.17 -18.22
CA ALA A 74 11.46 21.70 -19.46
C ALA A 74 12.36 21.95 -20.67
N SER A 75 13.01 23.13 -20.74
CA SER A 75 13.97 23.43 -21.81
C SER A 75 15.15 22.46 -21.78
N ALA A 76 15.73 22.22 -20.61
CA ALA A 76 16.86 21.29 -20.45
C ALA A 76 16.49 19.85 -20.86
N ILE A 77 15.27 19.40 -20.56
CA ILE A 77 14.77 18.09 -21.00
C ILE A 77 14.70 18.02 -22.52
N LEU A 78 14.10 19.03 -23.16
CA LEU A 78 13.90 19.04 -24.60
C LEU A 78 15.22 19.15 -25.37
N ASP A 79 16.18 19.94 -24.87
CA ASP A 79 17.53 20.04 -25.46
C ASP A 79 18.24 18.68 -25.51
N LYS A 80 17.94 17.79 -24.55
CA LYS A 80 18.62 16.49 -24.42
C LYS A 80 17.82 15.32 -24.99
N PHE A 81 16.49 15.36 -24.91
CA PHE A 81 15.61 14.23 -25.20
C PHE A 81 14.47 14.57 -26.16
N GLY A 82 14.45 15.78 -26.75
CA GLY A 82 13.31 16.34 -27.48
C GLY A 82 12.64 15.42 -28.49
N ASP A 83 13.41 14.64 -29.25
CA ASP A 83 12.88 13.70 -30.26
C ASP A 83 11.95 12.63 -29.68
N TYR A 84 12.13 12.28 -28.40
CA TYR A 84 11.36 11.26 -27.69
C TYR A 84 10.27 11.85 -26.79
N ILE A 85 10.30 13.15 -26.49
CA ILE A 85 9.31 13.76 -25.60
C ILE A 85 8.04 14.08 -26.38
N LYS A 86 6.91 13.49 -25.96
CA LYS A 86 5.59 13.80 -26.51
C LYS A 86 4.90 14.92 -25.77
N ALA A 87 5.06 14.97 -24.45
CA ALA A 87 4.49 16.03 -23.62
C ALA A 87 5.27 16.23 -22.32
N ILE A 88 5.27 17.46 -21.82
CA ILE A 88 5.68 17.82 -20.47
C ILE A 88 4.49 18.53 -19.83
N VAL A 89 4.00 17.99 -18.72
CA VAL A 89 2.75 18.44 -18.11
C VAL A 89 2.96 18.56 -16.60
N MET A 90 2.70 19.74 -16.04
CA MET A 90 2.66 19.90 -14.59
C MET A 90 1.29 19.45 -14.06
N PHE A 91 1.28 18.71 -12.96
CA PHE A 91 0.04 18.25 -12.35
C PHE A 91 0.17 18.14 -10.81
N GLY A 92 -0.84 17.60 -10.15
CA GLY A 92 -0.86 17.45 -8.69
C GLY A 92 -1.48 18.64 -7.94
N SER A 93 -1.23 18.72 -6.63
CA SER A 93 -1.95 19.62 -5.71
C SER A 93 -1.87 21.12 -6.11
N ARG A 94 -0.81 21.53 -6.81
CA ARG A 94 -0.62 22.89 -7.32
C ARG A 94 -1.37 23.19 -8.62
N GLY A 95 -1.62 22.19 -9.46
CA GLY A 95 -2.46 22.32 -10.66
C GLY A 95 -3.97 22.40 -10.35
N HIS A 96 -4.39 22.03 -9.13
CA HIS A 96 -5.81 22.00 -8.74
C HIS A 96 -6.33 23.30 -8.10
N GLY A 97 -5.54 24.38 -8.04
CA GLY A 97 -5.95 25.62 -7.37
C GLY A 97 -6.17 25.47 -5.85
N VAL A 98 -5.78 24.34 -5.25
CA VAL A 98 -5.94 24.07 -3.82
C VAL A 98 -4.74 24.66 -3.07
N LYS A 99 -4.97 25.81 -2.43
CA LYS A 99 -4.13 26.53 -1.45
C LYS A 99 -2.61 26.25 -1.48
N LYS A 100 -1.87 27.27 -1.94
CA LYS A 100 -0.41 27.45 -1.86
C LYS A 100 0.19 27.02 -0.51
N ARG A 101 0.54 25.75 -0.35
CA ARG A 101 1.48 25.33 0.70
C ARG A 101 2.89 25.56 0.16
N LYS A 102 3.62 26.50 0.79
CA LYS A 102 4.97 26.94 0.39
C LYS A 102 6.02 25.80 0.30
N THR A 103 5.72 24.63 0.88
CA THR A 103 6.59 23.46 0.97
C THR A 103 6.15 22.28 0.11
N SER A 104 5.16 22.44 -0.76
CA SER A 104 4.72 21.34 -1.63
C SER A 104 5.76 21.03 -2.71
N ASP A 105 5.82 19.77 -3.14
CA ASP A 105 6.55 19.36 -4.33
C ASP A 105 5.77 19.76 -5.60
N ILE A 106 6.46 19.79 -6.73
CA ILE A 106 5.94 20.13 -8.05
C ILE A 106 6.06 18.88 -8.92
N ASP A 107 4.96 18.18 -9.12
CA ASP A 107 4.93 17.00 -9.97
C ASP A 107 4.92 17.41 -11.45
N VAL A 108 5.94 16.96 -12.18
CA VAL A 108 6.07 17.20 -13.61
C VAL A 108 6.05 15.85 -14.31
N ALA A 109 4.95 15.56 -15.02
CA ALA A 109 4.85 14.39 -15.88
C ALA A 109 5.63 14.64 -17.17
N ILE A 110 6.49 13.69 -17.52
CA ILE A 110 7.24 13.70 -18.79
C ILE A 110 6.82 12.46 -19.57
N LEU A 111 6.12 12.67 -20.68
CA LEU A 111 5.64 11.60 -21.53
C LEU A 111 6.69 11.30 -22.62
N VAL A 112 7.20 10.08 -22.62
CA VAL A 112 8.33 9.65 -23.46
C VAL A 112 7.88 8.53 -24.39
N ASP A 113 8.16 8.68 -25.68
CA ASP A 113 7.92 7.64 -26.70
C ASP A 113 8.89 6.47 -26.51
N ASP A 114 8.34 5.31 -26.17
CA ASP A 114 9.09 4.06 -26.00
C ASP A 114 8.83 3.05 -27.12
N THR A 115 8.10 3.44 -28.17
CA THR A 115 7.62 2.51 -29.21
C THR A 115 8.73 1.91 -30.07
N ASP A 116 9.89 2.55 -30.13
CA ASP A 116 11.07 2.11 -30.86
C ASP A 116 12.10 1.35 -29.98
N VAL A 117 11.87 1.29 -28.67
CA VAL A 117 12.76 0.61 -27.73
C VAL A 117 12.61 -0.91 -27.85
N ARG A 118 13.67 -1.58 -28.32
CA ARG A 118 13.70 -3.05 -28.49
C ARG A 118 14.73 -3.79 -27.65
N ARG A 119 15.68 -3.06 -27.06
CA ARG A 119 16.89 -3.64 -26.42
C ARG A 119 16.85 -3.67 -24.90
N MET A 120 15.85 -3.04 -24.30
CA MET A 120 15.70 -2.90 -22.85
C MET A 120 14.25 -3.17 -22.48
N THR A 121 14.02 -3.65 -21.26
CA THR A 121 12.66 -3.77 -20.72
C THR A 121 12.09 -2.40 -20.38
N ARG A 122 10.76 -2.25 -20.38
CA ARG A 122 10.08 -1.00 -20.00
C ARG A 122 10.53 -0.50 -18.61
N ALA A 123 10.70 -1.42 -17.66
CA ALA A 123 11.14 -1.09 -16.30
C ALA A 123 12.55 -0.46 -16.29
N GLU A 124 13.50 -1.06 -17.00
CA GLU A 124 14.88 -0.54 -17.09
C GLU A 124 14.94 0.82 -17.79
N VAL A 125 14.16 1.01 -18.86
CA VAL A 125 14.08 2.30 -19.55
C VAL A 125 13.54 3.38 -18.60
N LYS A 126 12.44 3.08 -17.91
CA LYS A 126 11.79 3.99 -16.97
C LYS A 126 12.72 4.36 -15.82
N GLU A 127 13.42 3.39 -15.23
CA GLU A 127 14.37 3.61 -14.13
C GLU A 127 15.54 4.51 -14.56
N LYS A 128 16.13 4.23 -15.74
CA LYS A 128 17.22 5.06 -16.28
C LYS A 128 16.75 6.47 -16.61
N LEU A 129 15.59 6.62 -17.23
CA LEU A 129 15.00 7.92 -17.52
C LEU A 129 14.73 8.70 -16.23
N PHE A 130 14.14 8.05 -15.23
CA PHE A 130 13.86 8.67 -13.94
C PHE A 130 15.14 9.20 -13.28
N ALA A 131 16.19 8.37 -13.20
CA ALA A 131 17.48 8.79 -12.63
C ALA A 131 18.04 10.03 -13.35
N ARG A 132 18.00 10.04 -14.70
CA ARG A 132 18.48 11.19 -15.49
C ARG A 132 17.64 12.45 -15.30
N LEU A 133 16.32 12.31 -15.21
CA LEU A 133 15.42 13.43 -14.99
C LEU A 133 15.63 14.04 -13.59
N VAL A 134 15.82 13.21 -12.56
CA VAL A 134 16.14 13.66 -11.20
C VAL A 134 17.50 14.37 -11.15
N GLU A 135 18.53 13.83 -11.81
CA GLU A 135 19.85 14.48 -11.93
C GLU A 135 19.74 15.88 -12.55
N MET A 136 18.86 16.06 -13.54
CA MET A 136 18.63 17.36 -14.21
C MET A 136 17.79 18.32 -13.35
N ALA A 137 16.86 17.81 -12.55
CA ALA A 137 16.00 18.62 -11.68
C ALA A 137 16.76 19.18 -10.46
N MET A 138 17.65 18.38 -9.85
CA MET A 138 18.36 18.73 -8.62
C MET A 138 19.10 20.08 -8.63
N PRO A 139 19.90 20.44 -9.65
CA PRO A 139 20.57 21.75 -9.70
C PRO A 139 19.62 22.93 -9.95
N ILE A 140 18.41 22.67 -10.47
CA ILE A 140 17.42 23.71 -10.78
C ILE A 140 16.55 23.97 -9.54
N SER A 141 15.89 22.94 -9.02
CA SER A 141 15.04 23.07 -7.84
C SER A 141 14.76 21.71 -7.21
N LYS A 142 15.00 21.61 -5.89
CA LYS A 142 14.68 20.40 -5.09
C LYS A 142 13.18 20.12 -4.99
N LYS A 143 12.32 21.06 -5.38
CA LYS A 143 10.87 20.89 -5.36
C LYS A 143 10.35 20.16 -6.60
N ILE A 144 11.13 20.08 -7.68
CA ILE A 144 10.69 19.44 -8.91
C ILE A 144 10.76 17.93 -8.70
N HIS A 145 9.62 17.28 -8.82
CA HIS A 145 9.48 15.83 -8.75
C HIS A 145 9.11 15.30 -10.14
N PRO A 146 10.10 14.84 -10.92
CA PRO A 146 9.84 14.36 -12.27
C PRO A 146 9.20 12.97 -12.26
N GLN A 147 8.16 12.80 -13.05
CA GLN A 147 7.45 11.53 -13.20
C GLN A 147 7.46 11.10 -14.68
N PRO A 148 8.39 10.23 -15.09
CA PRO A 148 8.41 9.72 -16.45
C PRO A 148 7.29 8.71 -16.66
N TYR A 149 6.51 8.91 -17.72
CA TYR A 149 5.54 7.95 -18.22
C TYR A 149 5.97 7.54 -19.62
N LEU A 150 6.11 6.23 -19.84
CA LEU A 150 6.31 5.71 -21.19
C LEU A 150 4.99 5.81 -21.96
N LEU A 151 5.05 6.05 -23.26
CA LEU A 151 3.88 6.24 -24.10
C LEU A 151 2.95 5.02 -24.07
N SER A 152 3.54 3.83 -24.15
CA SER A 152 2.79 2.57 -24.08
C SER A 152 2.11 2.37 -22.71
N GLU A 153 2.81 2.66 -21.61
CA GLU A 153 2.30 2.58 -20.23
C GLU A 153 1.19 3.61 -19.98
N PHE A 154 1.37 4.85 -20.46
CA PHE A 154 0.37 5.91 -20.33
C PHE A 154 -0.94 5.51 -21.02
N TRP A 155 -0.85 4.89 -22.20
CA TRP A 155 -2.01 4.41 -22.93
C TRP A 155 -2.74 3.30 -22.17
N GLU A 156 -2.01 2.31 -21.64
CA GLU A 156 -2.57 1.25 -20.80
C GLU A 156 -3.27 1.83 -19.58
N PHE A 157 -2.63 2.75 -18.86
CA PHE A 157 -3.21 3.39 -17.68
C PHE A 157 -4.43 4.26 -17.99
N LEU A 158 -4.47 4.91 -19.16
CA LEU A 158 -5.64 5.67 -19.58
C LEU A 158 -6.83 4.73 -19.87
N LEU A 159 -6.59 3.57 -20.48
CA LEU A 159 -7.63 2.55 -20.71
C LEU A 159 -8.12 1.89 -19.41
N GLU A 160 -7.22 1.65 -18.46
CA GLU A 160 -7.54 1.08 -17.15
C GLU A 160 -8.18 2.07 -16.17
N ALA A 161 -8.43 3.30 -16.60
CA ALA A 161 -8.96 4.37 -15.76
C ALA A 161 -8.11 4.68 -14.51
N ASN A 162 -6.78 4.58 -14.62
CA ASN A 162 -5.87 4.86 -13.52
C ASN A 162 -6.13 6.26 -12.94
N PRO A 163 -6.44 6.40 -11.63
CA PRO A 163 -6.82 7.69 -11.03
C PRO A 163 -5.77 8.79 -11.18
N VAL A 164 -4.48 8.44 -11.18
CA VAL A 164 -3.37 9.39 -11.33
C VAL A 164 -3.34 9.93 -12.76
N ILE A 165 -3.43 9.06 -13.76
CA ILE A 165 -3.45 9.46 -15.17
C ILE A 165 -4.73 10.23 -15.52
N TYR A 166 -5.89 9.82 -15.00
CA TYR A 166 -7.12 10.58 -15.16
C TYR A 166 -7.02 11.99 -14.59
N THR A 167 -6.37 12.12 -13.43
CA THR A 167 -6.12 13.43 -12.83
C THR A 167 -5.15 14.25 -13.68
N LEU A 168 -4.05 13.65 -14.11
CA LEU A 168 -3.07 14.26 -15.01
C LEU A 168 -3.74 14.78 -16.30
N VAL A 169 -4.52 13.95 -16.99
CA VAL A 169 -5.21 14.35 -18.23
C VAL A 169 -6.28 15.40 -17.97
N ARG A 170 -7.01 15.33 -16.87
CA ARG A 170 -8.10 16.27 -16.55
C ARG A 170 -7.60 17.67 -16.22
N SER A 171 -6.64 17.77 -15.30
CA SER A 171 -6.20 19.03 -14.68
C SER A 171 -4.72 19.34 -14.87
N GLY A 172 -4.01 18.56 -15.68
CA GLY A 172 -2.64 18.85 -16.07
C GLY A 172 -2.53 20.18 -16.83
N VAL A 173 -1.51 20.95 -16.46
CA VAL A 173 -1.09 22.18 -17.13
C VAL A 173 0.01 21.83 -18.12
N ILE A 174 -0.29 21.95 -19.41
CA ILE A 174 0.63 21.60 -20.49
C ILE A 174 1.74 22.66 -20.56
N ILE A 175 2.99 22.21 -20.44
CA ILE A 175 4.20 23.03 -20.64
C ILE A 175 4.73 22.84 -22.05
N TYR A 176 4.68 21.61 -22.55
CA TYR A 176 5.08 21.23 -23.91
C TYR A 176 4.20 20.07 -24.37
N ASP A 177 3.80 20.06 -25.65
CA ASP A 177 3.05 18.96 -26.26
C ASP A 177 3.31 18.94 -27.77
N THR A 178 3.55 17.76 -28.33
CA THR A 178 3.65 17.54 -29.78
C THR A 178 2.27 17.37 -30.44
N GLY A 179 1.19 17.64 -29.71
CA GLY A 179 -0.20 17.40 -30.11
C GLY A 179 -0.72 16.02 -29.70
N PHE A 180 -0.06 15.34 -28.76
CA PHE A 180 -0.48 14.04 -28.23
C PHE A 180 -1.39 14.20 -27.01
N PHE A 181 -1.02 15.05 -26.06
CA PHE A 181 -1.68 15.13 -24.76
C PHE A 181 -2.97 15.94 -24.77
N MET A 182 -2.96 17.10 -25.45
CA MET A 182 -4.11 17.99 -25.54
C MET A 182 -5.38 17.32 -26.07
N PRO A 183 -5.34 16.48 -27.13
CA PRO A 183 -6.52 15.73 -27.59
C PRO A 183 -7.13 14.85 -26.50
N PHE A 184 -6.33 14.13 -25.70
CA PHE A 184 -6.87 13.30 -24.60
C PHE A 184 -7.54 14.14 -23.53
N GLN A 185 -6.95 15.28 -23.19
CA GLN A 185 -7.56 16.22 -22.24
C GLN A 185 -8.91 16.74 -22.76
N MET A 186 -9.02 17.04 -24.05
CA MET A 186 -10.29 17.46 -24.67
C MET A 186 -11.31 16.33 -24.72
N LEU A 187 -10.91 15.12 -25.10
CA LEU A 187 -11.78 13.93 -25.16
C LEU A 187 -12.29 13.54 -23.77
N LEU A 188 -11.47 13.69 -22.73
CA LEU A 188 -11.89 13.46 -21.35
C LEU A 188 -12.90 14.54 -20.90
N LYS A 189 -12.64 15.82 -21.20
CA LYS A 189 -13.56 16.94 -20.87
C LYS A 189 -14.91 16.84 -21.59
N SER A 190 -14.92 16.31 -22.82
CA SER A 190 -16.15 16.09 -23.59
C SER A 190 -16.84 14.75 -23.28
N GLY A 191 -16.30 13.97 -22.34
CA GLY A 191 -16.90 12.71 -21.89
C GLY A 191 -16.77 11.53 -22.86
N HIS A 192 -15.87 11.61 -23.84
CA HIS A 192 -15.58 10.52 -24.79
C HIS A 192 -14.60 9.49 -24.21
N VAL A 193 -13.76 9.89 -23.25
CA VAL A 193 -12.95 8.96 -22.45
C VAL A 193 -13.71 8.66 -21.15
N LYS A 194 -14.30 7.46 -21.06
CA LYS A 194 -15.02 6.98 -19.87
C LYS A 194 -14.26 5.82 -19.25
N ALA A 195 -14.33 5.69 -17.93
CA ALA A 195 -13.84 4.48 -17.27
C ALA A 195 -14.61 3.27 -17.83
N SER A 196 -13.88 2.22 -18.22
CA SER A 196 -14.50 1.00 -18.72
C SER A 196 -15.20 0.24 -17.59
N THR A 197 -16.17 -0.61 -17.93
CA THR A 197 -16.83 -1.48 -16.95
C THR A 197 -15.81 -2.40 -16.28
N GLU A 198 -14.81 -2.86 -17.04
CA GLU A 198 -13.70 -3.67 -16.58
C GLU A 198 -12.84 -2.92 -15.54
N ALA A 199 -12.53 -1.64 -15.78
CA ALA A 199 -11.80 -0.82 -14.82
C ALA A 199 -12.60 -0.62 -13.51
N VAL A 200 -13.92 -0.40 -13.62
CA VAL A 200 -14.80 -0.30 -12.45
C VAL A 200 -14.80 -1.61 -11.66
N ASN A 201 -14.96 -2.76 -12.33
CA ASN A 201 -14.95 -4.07 -11.68
C ASN A 201 -13.60 -4.35 -11.00
N LYS A 202 -12.48 -4.07 -11.68
CA LYS A 202 -11.13 -4.22 -11.12
C LYS A 202 -10.95 -3.40 -9.83
N HIS A 203 -11.51 -2.19 -9.78
CA HIS A 203 -11.47 -1.36 -8.58
C HIS A 203 -12.36 -1.88 -7.44
N ILE A 204 -13.52 -2.46 -7.75
CA ILE A 204 -14.40 -3.09 -6.76
C ILE A 204 -13.74 -4.35 -6.19
N GLU A 205 -13.22 -5.23 -7.04
CA GLU A 205 -12.49 -6.44 -6.65
C GLU A 205 -11.28 -6.09 -5.75
N LEU A 206 -10.50 -5.09 -6.14
CA LEU A 206 -9.39 -4.60 -5.32
C LEU A 206 -9.86 -4.11 -3.94
N ALA A 207 -10.98 -3.38 -3.88
CA ALA A 207 -11.52 -2.90 -2.61
C ALA A 207 -11.95 -4.05 -1.69
N GLU A 208 -12.60 -5.08 -2.24
CA GLU A 208 -12.99 -6.28 -1.50
C GLU A 208 -11.76 -7.05 -1.00
N ASP A 209 -10.72 -7.19 -1.81
CA ASP A 209 -9.49 -7.88 -1.42
C ASP A 209 -8.71 -7.12 -0.35
N ILE A 210 -8.67 -5.77 -0.42
CA ILE A 210 -8.10 -4.94 0.64
C ILE A 210 -8.86 -5.14 1.96
N LEU A 211 -10.20 -5.23 1.91
CA LEU A 211 -11.01 -5.47 3.11
C LEU A 211 -10.72 -6.85 3.71
N LYS A 212 -10.71 -7.91 2.90
CA LYS A 212 -10.33 -9.26 3.35
C LYS A 212 -8.92 -9.29 3.93
N LEU A 213 -7.97 -8.58 3.32
CA LEU A 213 -6.62 -8.46 3.84
C LEU A 213 -6.60 -7.81 5.23
N ALA A 214 -7.39 -6.77 5.45
CA ALA A 214 -7.50 -6.12 6.76
C ALA A 214 -8.05 -7.07 7.83
N GLU A 215 -9.14 -7.79 7.52
CA GLU A 215 -9.75 -8.79 8.41
C GLU A 215 -8.78 -9.94 8.72
N ASN A 216 -8.10 -10.47 7.70
CA ASN A 216 -7.12 -11.55 7.87
C ASN A 216 -5.89 -11.09 8.66
N THR A 217 -5.42 -9.85 8.46
CA THR A 217 -4.32 -9.28 9.23
C THR A 217 -4.70 -9.20 10.71
N MET A 218 -5.93 -8.78 10.99
CA MET A 218 -6.46 -8.69 12.34
C MET A 218 -6.60 -10.08 12.99
N LEU A 219 -7.07 -11.07 12.25
CA LEU A 219 -7.21 -12.44 12.75
C LEU A 219 -5.84 -13.12 12.97
N THR A 220 -4.94 -13.06 12.00
CA THR A 220 -3.73 -13.90 11.99
C THR A 220 -2.53 -13.17 12.59
N LYS A 221 -2.16 -12.02 12.01
CA LYS A 221 -0.94 -11.30 12.39
C LYS A 221 -1.05 -10.72 13.80
N ILE A 222 -2.18 -10.11 14.13
CA ILE A 222 -2.33 -9.47 15.45
C ILE A 222 -2.40 -10.51 16.57
N THR A 223 -3.14 -11.61 16.40
CA THR A 223 -3.21 -12.67 17.43
C THR A 223 -1.85 -13.33 17.65
N TYR A 224 -1.09 -13.57 16.57
CA TYR A 224 0.31 -14.00 16.63
C TYR A 224 1.17 -13.01 17.44
N ASP A 225 1.10 -11.72 17.12
CA ASP A 225 1.92 -10.69 17.80
C ASP A 225 1.56 -10.56 19.29
N PHE A 226 0.28 -10.70 19.65
CA PHE A 226 -0.17 -10.74 21.04
C PHE A 226 0.40 -11.92 21.82
N ALA A 227 0.28 -13.15 21.27
CA ALA A 227 0.85 -14.33 21.90
C ALA A 227 2.37 -14.20 22.05
N HIS A 228 3.06 -13.78 21.00
CA HIS A 228 4.52 -13.65 21.01
C HIS A 228 5.02 -12.52 21.94
N ALA A 229 4.26 -11.45 22.15
CA ALA A 229 4.59 -10.43 23.14
C ALA A 229 4.52 -10.99 24.58
N VAL A 230 3.47 -11.76 24.90
CA VAL A 230 3.33 -12.42 26.20
C VAL A 230 4.42 -13.48 26.41
N ILE A 231 4.62 -14.36 25.43
CA ILE A 231 5.66 -15.40 25.47
C ILE A 231 7.05 -14.78 25.70
N SER A 232 7.42 -13.79 24.89
CA SER A 232 8.76 -13.20 24.93
C SER A 232 9.01 -12.46 26.25
N SER A 233 8.02 -11.73 26.76
CA SER A 233 8.15 -11.01 28.03
C SER A 233 8.25 -11.97 29.23
N ALA A 234 7.46 -13.04 29.26
CA ALA A 234 7.55 -14.07 30.29
C ALA A 234 8.89 -14.81 30.25
N GLN A 235 9.34 -15.22 29.06
CA GLN A 235 10.64 -15.86 28.86
C GLN A 235 11.79 -14.95 29.33
N ALA A 236 11.72 -13.64 29.08
CA ALA A 236 12.72 -12.69 29.53
C ALA A 236 12.82 -12.63 31.07
N VAL A 237 11.69 -12.62 31.79
CA VAL A 237 11.69 -12.67 33.27
C VAL A 237 12.29 -13.97 33.77
N LEU A 238 11.86 -15.11 33.20
CA LEU A 238 12.37 -16.42 33.58
C LEU A 238 13.88 -16.54 33.35
N MET A 239 14.36 -16.04 32.22
CA MET A 239 15.80 -15.96 31.91
C MET A 239 16.56 -15.06 32.89
N GLU A 240 16.01 -13.89 33.23
CA GLU A 240 16.61 -12.98 34.21
C GLU A 240 16.68 -13.63 35.59
N LEU A 241 15.72 -14.46 35.96
CA LEU A 241 15.73 -15.28 37.17
C LEU A 241 16.66 -16.51 37.07
N GLY A 242 17.21 -16.78 35.89
CA GLY A 242 18.16 -17.85 35.63
C GLY A 242 17.55 -19.20 35.28
N TYR A 243 16.25 -19.24 34.99
CA TYR A 243 15.56 -20.39 34.42
C TYR A 243 15.74 -20.41 32.89
N ARG A 244 15.68 -21.61 32.31
CA ARG A 244 15.66 -21.75 30.84
C ARG A 244 14.29 -21.28 30.32
N PRO A 245 14.23 -20.55 29.19
CA PRO A 245 12.95 -20.13 28.63
C PRO A 245 12.11 -21.37 28.24
N PRO A 246 10.83 -21.43 28.66
CA PRO A 246 9.91 -22.49 28.27
C PRO A 246 9.53 -22.39 26.79
N VAL A 247 9.03 -23.48 26.19
CA VAL A 247 8.41 -23.41 24.87
C VAL A 247 7.05 -22.69 24.95
N PRO A 248 6.51 -22.11 23.85
CA PRO A 248 5.28 -21.31 23.87
C PRO A 248 4.12 -21.92 24.67
N ASN A 249 3.89 -23.22 24.54
CA ASN A 249 2.77 -23.93 25.19
C ASN A 249 2.93 -24.09 26.70
N GLU A 250 4.17 -24.03 27.19
CA GLU A 250 4.51 -24.20 28.60
C GLU A 250 4.56 -22.85 29.33
N VAL A 251 4.50 -21.72 28.62
CA VAL A 251 4.67 -20.38 29.21
C VAL A 251 3.68 -20.15 30.35
N SER A 252 2.38 -20.40 30.14
CA SER A 252 1.34 -20.19 31.16
C SER A 252 1.62 -21.01 32.42
N LYS A 253 2.05 -22.26 32.25
CA LYS A 253 2.41 -23.16 33.36
C LYS A 253 3.62 -22.66 34.12
N PHE A 254 4.67 -22.22 33.43
CA PHE A 254 5.88 -21.67 34.06
C PHE A 254 5.61 -20.36 34.79
N VAL A 255 4.72 -19.50 34.25
CA VAL A 255 4.28 -18.29 34.94
C VAL A 255 3.57 -18.66 36.26
N ASP A 256 2.68 -19.64 36.24
CA ASP A 256 1.97 -20.10 37.45
C ASP A 256 2.90 -20.74 38.49
N GLU A 257 3.69 -21.74 38.09
CA GLU A 257 4.57 -22.48 39.00
C GLU A 257 5.67 -21.58 39.58
N ILE A 258 6.38 -20.84 38.73
CA ILE A 258 7.57 -20.08 39.15
C ILE A 258 7.19 -18.67 39.62
N LEU A 259 6.51 -17.90 38.78
CA LEU A 259 6.32 -16.47 39.05
C LEU A 259 5.20 -16.21 40.08
N VAL A 260 4.19 -17.06 40.13
CA VAL A 260 3.06 -16.92 41.07
C VAL A 260 3.26 -17.75 42.33
N LYS A 261 3.46 -19.07 42.21
CA LYS A 261 3.48 -19.99 43.38
C LYS A 261 4.81 -19.96 44.13
N GLU A 262 5.93 -20.14 43.45
CA GLU A 262 7.26 -20.20 44.08
C GLU A 262 7.74 -18.80 44.52
N LEU A 263 7.84 -17.86 43.58
CA LEU A 263 8.49 -16.57 43.82
C LEU A 263 7.51 -15.45 44.22
N LYS A 264 6.21 -15.64 43.99
CA LYS A 264 5.14 -14.67 44.32
C LYS A 264 5.43 -13.25 43.79
N LEU A 265 6.00 -13.17 42.59
CA LEU A 265 6.36 -11.92 41.93
C LEU A 265 5.20 -11.33 41.11
N VAL A 266 4.23 -12.18 40.73
CA VAL A 266 3.15 -11.86 39.81
C VAL A 266 1.82 -12.32 40.41
N ASP A 267 0.74 -11.59 40.13
CA ASP A 267 -0.62 -11.97 40.53
C ASP A 267 -1.16 -13.16 39.68
N PRO A 268 -1.96 -14.07 40.24
CA PRO A 268 -2.57 -15.19 39.49
C PRO A 268 -3.30 -14.78 38.21
N LYS A 269 -3.85 -13.56 38.11
CA LYS A 269 -4.55 -13.08 36.90
C LYS A 269 -3.67 -13.13 35.65
N PHE A 270 -2.35 -12.97 35.79
CA PHE A 270 -1.44 -12.96 34.65
C PHE A 270 -1.25 -14.34 34.03
N VAL A 271 -1.48 -15.42 34.79
CA VAL A 271 -1.52 -16.79 34.25
C VAL A 271 -2.63 -16.91 33.21
N LYS A 272 -3.82 -16.37 33.53
CA LYS A 272 -4.95 -16.37 32.62
C LYS A 272 -4.68 -15.55 31.36
N ILE A 273 -4.05 -14.38 31.49
CA ILE A 273 -3.69 -13.56 30.33
C ILE A 273 -2.72 -14.31 29.40
N ALA A 274 -1.73 -15.01 29.96
CA ALA A 274 -0.81 -15.82 29.17
C ALA A 274 -1.52 -16.97 28.46
N ASP A 275 -2.41 -17.67 29.15
CA ASP A 275 -3.17 -18.79 28.58
C ASP A 275 -4.12 -18.33 27.47
N ASP A 276 -4.91 -17.29 27.74
CA ASP A 276 -5.86 -16.73 26.78
C ASP A 276 -5.15 -16.25 25.50
N ALA A 277 -3.97 -15.62 25.61
CA ALA A 277 -3.20 -15.14 24.46
C ALA A 277 -2.63 -16.29 23.61
N VAL A 278 -2.03 -17.31 24.25
CA VAL A 278 -1.45 -18.46 23.54
C VAL A 278 -2.55 -19.30 22.90
N LYS A 279 -3.66 -19.51 23.60
CA LYS A 279 -4.81 -20.25 23.09
C LYS A 279 -5.44 -19.56 21.89
N LEU A 280 -5.68 -18.25 22.00
CA LEU A 280 -6.23 -17.46 20.89
C LEU A 280 -5.41 -17.64 19.60
N TYR A 281 -4.08 -17.54 19.70
CA TYR A 281 -3.21 -17.73 18.56
C TYR A 281 -3.29 -19.16 17.98
N LYS A 282 -3.30 -20.18 18.83
CA LYS A 282 -3.42 -21.59 18.39
C LYS A 282 -4.76 -21.90 17.73
N ASP A 283 -5.85 -21.39 18.28
CA ASP A 283 -7.18 -21.56 17.71
C ASP A 283 -7.22 -20.98 16.28
N VAL A 284 -6.50 -19.88 16.04
CA VAL A 284 -6.32 -19.30 14.69
C VAL A 284 -5.40 -20.17 13.83
N GLU A 285 -4.25 -20.63 14.35
CA GLU A 285 -3.29 -21.47 13.63
C GLU A 285 -3.92 -22.80 13.14
N HIS A 286 -4.79 -23.39 13.96
CA HIS A 286 -5.51 -24.63 13.63
C HIS A 286 -6.79 -24.39 12.79
N ASN A 287 -7.07 -23.14 12.38
CA ASN A 287 -8.29 -22.75 11.68
C ASN A 287 -9.59 -23.05 12.46
N GLU A 288 -9.52 -23.21 13.78
CA GLU A 288 -10.69 -23.35 14.65
C GLU A 288 -11.41 -22.00 14.82
N ARG A 289 -10.66 -20.90 14.63
CA ARG A 289 -11.16 -19.54 14.71
C ARG A 289 -10.93 -18.78 13.41
N THR A 290 -12.02 -18.31 12.80
CA THR A 290 -12.02 -17.60 11.52
C THR A 290 -12.36 -16.12 11.62
N THR A 291 -12.66 -15.62 12.83
CA THR A 291 -13.04 -14.23 13.06
C THR A 291 -12.41 -13.66 14.33
N PHE A 292 -12.07 -12.37 14.29
CA PHE A 292 -11.54 -11.62 15.43
C PHE A 292 -12.10 -10.20 15.39
N THR A 293 -12.91 -9.85 16.39
CA THR A 293 -13.67 -8.59 16.39
C THR A 293 -12.87 -7.42 16.97
N GLY A 294 -13.30 -6.19 16.69
CA GLY A 294 -12.72 -4.97 17.28
C GLY A 294 -12.76 -4.95 18.81
N GLU A 295 -13.88 -5.38 19.39
CA GLU A 295 -14.03 -5.43 20.85
C GLU A 295 -13.06 -6.42 21.49
N GLU A 296 -12.88 -7.58 20.85
CA GLU A 296 -11.91 -8.59 21.31
C GLU A 296 -10.48 -8.09 21.16
N TYR A 297 -10.15 -7.42 20.06
CA TYR A 297 -8.86 -6.78 19.88
C TYR A 297 -8.55 -5.79 21.00
N ASP A 298 -9.46 -4.87 21.30
CA ASP A 298 -9.24 -3.85 22.33
C ASP A 298 -9.06 -4.48 23.71
N LYS A 299 -9.85 -5.53 24.00
CA LYS A 299 -9.72 -6.31 25.24
C LYS A 299 -8.35 -6.98 25.34
N HIS A 300 -7.96 -7.77 24.33
CA HIS A 300 -6.69 -8.51 24.34
C HIS A 300 -5.49 -7.56 24.33
N LEU A 301 -5.56 -6.45 23.59
CA LEU A 301 -4.50 -5.44 23.58
C LEU A 301 -4.25 -4.87 24.97
N LYS A 302 -5.32 -4.61 25.74
CA LYS A 302 -5.22 -4.10 27.10
C LYS A 302 -4.59 -5.14 28.04
N GLU A 303 -5.06 -6.38 27.99
CA GLU A 303 -4.54 -7.49 28.81
C GLU A 303 -3.06 -7.77 28.50
N VAL A 304 -2.69 -7.85 27.22
CA VAL A 304 -1.31 -8.07 26.77
C VAL A 304 -0.40 -6.91 27.20
N LYS A 305 -0.84 -5.64 27.06
CA LYS A 305 -0.07 -4.49 27.54
C LYS A 305 0.16 -4.56 29.05
N GLU A 306 -0.88 -4.85 29.82
CA GLU A 306 -0.77 -4.98 31.27
C GLU A 306 0.21 -6.08 31.67
N PHE A 307 0.18 -7.23 30.99
CA PHE A 307 1.12 -8.33 31.19
C PHE A 307 2.56 -7.92 30.90
N VAL A 308 2.81 -7.36 29.71
CA VAL A 308 4.16 -6.96 29.29
C VAL A 308 4.73 -5.89 30.23
N ASP A 309 3.93 -4.89 30.60
CA ASP A 309 4.35 -3.83 31.50
C ASP A 309 4.75 -4.38 32.87
N GLU A 310 4.01 -5.36 33.41
CA GLU A 310 4.34 -5.98 34.69
C GLU A 310 5.64 -6.78 34.61
N MET A 311 5.85 -7.55 33.53
CA MET A 311 7.11 -8.27 33.31
C MET A 311 8.31 -7.32 33.19
N VAL A 312 8.14 -6.19 32.50
CA VAL A 312 9.18 -5.14 32.41
C VAL A 312 9.48 -4.51 33.77
N LYS A 313 8.47 -4.24 34.59
CA LYS A 313 8.66 -3.74 35.96
C LYS A 313 9.44 -4.73 36.82
N ILE A 314 9.12 -6.02 36.72
CA ILE A 314 9.82 -7.08 37.45
C ILE A 314 11.29 -7.12 37.05
N ILE A 315 11.61 -7.12 35.75
CA ILE A 315 13.01 -7.08 35.28
C ILE A 315 13.75 -5.86 35.84
N LYS A 316 13.13 -4.67 35.77
CA LYS A 316 13.73 -3.45 36.33
C LYS A 316 13.99 -3.59 37.83
N LYS A 317 13.03 -4.09 38.60
CA LYS A 317 13.16 -4.30 40.04
C LYS A 317 14.27 -5.31 40.37
N LEU A 318 14.31 -6.45 39.67
CA LEU A 318 15.35 -7.47 39.83
C LEU A 318 16.75 -6.91 39.53
N ARG A 319 16.88 -6.11 38.47
CA ARG A 319 18.17 -5.49 38.10
C ARG A 319 18.62 -4.42 39.08
N THR A 320 17.71 -3.57 39.56
CA THR A 320 18.03 -2.57 40.59
C THR A 320 18.45 -3.22 41.91
N GLN A 321 17.79 -4.30 42.32
CA GLN A 321 18.19 -5.08 43.51
C GLN A 321 19.55 -5.77 43.33
N ARG A 322 19.96 -6.07 42.09
CA ARG A 322 21.27 -6.66 41.74
C ARG A 322 22.41 -5.64 41.63
N GLY A 323 22.16 -4.35 41.92
CA GLY A 323 23.10 -3.24 41.72
C GLY A 323 24.43 -3.28 42.49
N GLU A 324 24.62 -4.20 43.46
CA GLU A 324 25.91 -4.40 44.15
C GLU A 324 26.45 -5.85 44.09
N ASP A 325 25.64 -6.83 43.64
CA ASP A 325 25.84 -8.26 43.90
C ASP A 325 26.40 -9.07 42.70
N PHE A 326 26.55 -8.43 41.53
CA PHE A 326 26.89 -9.12 40.27
C PHE A 326 28.33 -9.69 40.22
N LYS A 327 29.29 -9.11 40.97
CA LYS A 327 30.69 -9.57 40.95
C LYS A 327 30.97 -10.75 41.90
N SER A 328 30.33 -10.82 43.07
CA SER A 328 30.54 -11.94 44.02
C SER A 328 29.70 -13.16 43.66
N ARG A 329 28.49 -12.96 43.13
CA ARG A 329 27.55 -14.04 42.85
C ARG A 329 27.84 -14.80 41.56
N LEU A 330 28.56 -14.19 40.59
CA LEU A 330 29.02 -14.90 39.39
C LEU A 330 30.09 -15.96 39.71
N SER A 331 30.86 -15.77 40.79
CA SER A 331 31.75 -16.79 41.35
C SER A 331 30.98 -17.92 42.03
N GLU A 332 29.91 -17.62 42.78
CA GLU A 332 29.14 -18.61 43.54
C GLU A 332 28.14 -19.41 42.67
N LEU A 333 27.52 -18.78 41.66
CA LEU A 333 26.56 -19.41 40.74
C LEU A 333 27.20 -20.44 39.80
N LYS A 334 28.53 -20.41 39.61
CA LYS A 334 29.25 -21.49 38.91
C LYS A 334 29.28 -22.78 39.71
N ASP A 335 29.17 -22.69 41.04
CA ASP A 335 29.35 -23.81 41.95
C ASP A 335 27.99 -24.42 42.40
N GLU A 336 26.90 -23.64 42.50
CA GLU A 336 25.60 -24.14 42.97
C GLU A 336 24.65 -24.68 41.87
N LYS A 337 24.73 -24.20 40.62
CA LYS A 337 23.75 -24.51 39.56
C LYS A 337 23.84 -25.90 38.91
N ARG A 338 24.68 -26.81 39.43
CA ARG A 338 24.79 -28.16 38.87
C ARG A 338 23.68 -29.13 39.30
N GLU A 339 22.90 -28.88 40.36
CA GLU A 339 22.06 -29.96 40.93
C GLU A 339 20.52 -29.79 40.98
N GLU A 340 19.87 -28.63 41.22
CA GLU A 340 18.56 -28.76 41.91
C GLU A 340 17.20 -28.33 41.28
N VAL A 341 17.06 -27.74 40.09
CA VAL A 341 15.68 -27.45 39.58
C VAL A 341 15.43 -27.91 38.14
N LYS A 342 14.83 -29.09 38.01
CA LYS A 342 14.26 -29.63 36.76
C LYS A 342 12.73 -29.60 36.85
N VAL A 343 12.09 -28.63 36.19
CA VAL A 343 10.64 -28.70 35.91
C VAL A 343 10.42 -29.77 34.85
N LYS A 344 9.62 -30.81 35.17
CA LYS A 344 9.29 -31.88 34.21
C LYS A 344 8.49 -31.30 33.04
N ARG A 345 8.98 -31.48 31.83
CA ARG A 345 8.29 -31.10 30.59
C ARG A 345 7.36 -32.22 30.17
N GLU A 346 6.28 -31.88 29.49
CA GLU A 346 5.41 -32.89 28.87
C GLU A 346 6.12 -33.68 27.76
N THR A 347 7.21 -33.12 27.22
CA THR A 347 8.03 -33.74 26.16
C THR A 347 9.24 -34.54 26.68
N ASP A 348 9.41 -34.66 28.00
CA ASP A 348 10.48 -35.49 28.56
C ASP A 348 10.16 -36.98 28.31
N ILE A 349 10.86 -37.59 27.34
CA ILE A 349 10.72 -39.02 27.03
C ILE A 349 11.21 -39.84 28.22
N ASP A 350 10.34 -40.67 28.78
CA ASP A 350 10.67 -41.58 29.88
C ASP A 350 11.46 -42.79 29.34
N LEU A 351 12.80 -42.69 29.38
CA LEU A 351 13.72 -43.73 28.92
C LEU A 351 13.65 -45.04 29.73
N ASN A 352 12.84 -45.10 30.80
CA ASN A 352 12.69 -46.29 31.65
C ASN A 352 11.52 -47.21 31.29
N LYS A 353 10.76 -46.94 30.22
CA LYS A 353 9.84 -47.94 29.68
C LYS A 353 10.61 -48.97 28.85
N ASN A 354 10.85 -50.14 29.44
CA ASN A 354 11.23 -51.36 28.72
C ASN A 354 10.08 -51.78 27.77
N GLU A 355 9.90 -51.08 26.67
CA GLU A 355 9.14 -51.57 25.52
C GLU A 355 10.18 -52.09 24.51
N ILE A 356 10.50 -53.37 24.65
CA ILE A 356 11.26 -54.12 23.64
C ILE A 356 10.33 -54.24 22.43
N HIS A 357 10.40 -53.28 21.50
CA HIS A 357 9.79 -53.46 20.20
C HIS A 357 10.61 -54.49 19.41
N ASN A 358 9.95 -55.61 19.13
CA ASN A 358 10.49 -56.73 18.38
C ASN A 358 10.98 -56.22 17.01
N GLU A 359 12.22 -56.54 16.61
CA GLU A 359 12.86 -56.01 15.38
C GLU A 359 12.07 -56.29 14.08
N GLU A 360 11.08 -57.20 14.13
CA GLU A 360 10.18 -57.49 13.03
C GLU A 360 9.14 -56.36 12.76
N GLU A 361 8.67 -55.63 13.78
CA GLU A 361 7.72 -54.51 13.59
C GLU A 361 8.37 -53.28 12.94
N ILE A 362 9.65 -53.04 13.27
CA ILE A 362 10.44 -51.92 12.73
C ILE A 362 10.74 -52.15 11.23
N LYS A 363 10.92 -53.42 10.81
CA LYS A 363 11.15 -53.76 9.40
C LYS A 363 9.88 -53.69 8.54
N GLN A 364 8.69 -53.86 9.12
CA GLN A 364 7.43 -53.68 8.39
C GLN A 364 7.07 -52.21 8.18
N THR A 365 7.39 -51.33 9.13
CA THR A 365 7.11 -49.88 9.02
C THR A 365 8.10 -49.16 8.10
N MET A 366 9.33 -49.66 7.97
CA MET A 366 10.36 -49.05 7.11
C MET A 366 10.55 -49.73 5.74
N GLY A 367 9.54 -50.43 5.22
CA GLY A 367 9.65 -51.12 3.95
C GLY A 367 8.41 -51.09 3.08
N GLN A 368 8.28 -50.06 2.23
CA GLN A 368 8.16 -50.22 0.78
C GLN A 368 8.34 -48.86 0.08
N ARG A 369 8.93 -48.96 -1.11
CA ARG A 369 9.42 -47.89 -2.00
C ARG A 369 8.40 -46.84 -2.37
#